data_AF-A0A5C7P396-F1
#
_entry.id   AF-A0A5C7P396-F1
#
_cell.length_a   1.000
_cell.length_b   1.000
_cell.length_c   1.000
_cell.angle_alpha   90.00
_cell.angle_beta   90.00
_cell.angle_gamma   90.00
#
_symmetry.space_group_name_H-M   'P 1'
#
loop_
_entity.id
_entity.type
_entity.pdbx_description
1 polymer ?
#
loop_
_entity_poly.entity_id
_entity_poly.type
_entity_poly.pdbx_seq_one_letter_code
_entity_poly.pdbx_strand_id
1 'polypeptide(L)'
;MATTTTVKTVNLIKGPSQKDETRAYEISVYVSGTYETATKPSFSVLTALQTRYEGISACTVQRVAVLRDYRVTASGTETVYTAPTAQLSLSTPTVTFRVDSGATGGATGTEISDGTSLAGYFVFLVTCSSVTGG
;
A
#
# COMPACT_ATOMS: atom_id res chain seq x y z
N MET A 1 11.97 15.37 -5.71
CA MET A 1 11.58 15.06 -4.32
C MET A 1 11.10 13.63 -4.32
N ALA A 2 11.62 12.78 -3.43
CA ALA A 2 11.17 11.40 -3.27
C ALA A 2 9.65 11.30 -3.10
N THR A 3 9.09 10.12 -3.34
CA THR A 3 7.65 9.88 -3.23
C THR A 3 7.14 10.11 -1.81
N THR A 4 6.01 10.81 -1.69
CA THR A 4 5.22 10.94 -0.48
C THR A 4 4.07 9.95 -0.54
N THR A 5 3.85 9.19 0.54
CA THR A 5 2.69 8.32 0.71
C THR A 5 1.76 8.89 1.78
N THR A 6 0.46 8.99 1.48
CA THR A 6 -0.55 9.42 2.42
C THR A 6 -1.63 8.35 2.52
N VAL A 7 -1.81 7.77 3.71
CA VAL A 7 -2.93 6.85 3.97
C VAL A 7 -4.23 7.65 3.93
N LYS A 8 -5.19 7.19 3.12
CA LYS A 8 -6.47 7.88 2.89
C LYS A 8 -7.64 7.16 3.56
N THR A 9 -7.66 5.83 3.49
CA THR A 9 -8.71 5.02 4.13
C THR A 9 -8.09 3.77 4.74
N VAL A 10 -8.68 3.33 5.86
CA VAL A 10 -8.39 2.05 6.51
C VAL A 10 -9.73 1.44 6.90
N ASN A 11 -10.06 0.30 6.29
CA ASN A 11 -11.30 -0.42 6.51
C ASN A 11 -10.99 -1.83 7.04
N LEU A 12 -11.67 -2.25 8.11
CA LEU A 12 -11.65 -3.65 8.55
C LEU A 12 -12.57 -4.46 7.61
N ILE A 13 -12.02 -5.47 6.96
CA ILE A 13 -12.75 -6.36 6.04
C ILE A 13 -13.24 -7.60 6.78
N LYS A 14 -12.40 -8.18 7.65
CA LYS A 14 -12.70 -9.41 8.38
C LYS A 14 -11.81 -9.56 9.63
N GLY A 15 -12.37 -10.10 10.71
CA GLY A 15 -11.65 -10.46 11.93
C GLY A 15 -12.53 -10.29 13.19
N PRO A 16 -12.17 -10.92 14.32
CA PRO A 16 -12.94 -10.85 15.56
C PRO A 16 -12.78 -9.47 16.19
N SER A 17 -13.78 -9.08 16.97
CA SER A 17 -13.92 -7.72 17.45
C SER A 17 -12.84 -7.27 18.41
N GLN A 18 -12.04 -8.12 19.09
CA GLN A 18 -10.92 -7.56 19.88
C GLN A 18 -9.73 -8.42 20.30
N LYS A 19 -9.76 -9.76 20.37
CA LYS A 19 -8.58 -10.52 20.86
C LYS A 19 -8.38 -11.83 20.08
N ASP A 20 -7.14 -12.03 19.61
CA ASP A 20 -6.53 -13.31 19.20
C ASP A 20 -6.77 -13.93 17.80
N GLU A 21 -7.39 -13.25 16.82
CA GLU A 21 -7.39 -13.77 15.43
C GLU A 21 -6.90 -12.76 14.40
N THR A 22 -6.38 -13.29 13.28
CA THR A 22 -5.91 -12.55 12.13
C THR A 22 -6.98 -11.59 11.60
N ARG A 23 -6.64 -10.31 11.48
CA ARG A 23 -7.51 -9.27 10.91
C ARG A 23 -7.08 -8.89 9.51
N ALA A 24 -8.04 -8.79 8.61
CA ALA A 24 -7.84 -8.31 7.25
C ALA A 24 -8.30 -6.86 7.11
N TYR A 25 -7.43 -6.00 6.60
CA TYR A 25 -7.66 -4.58 6.38
C TYR A 25 -7.51 -4.23 4.91
N GLU A 26 -8.35 -3.31 4.45
CA GLU A 26 -8.14 -2.60 3.19
C GLU A 26 -7.57 -1.23 3.50
N ILE A 27 -6.45 -0.88 2.88
CA ILE A 27 -5.77 0.40 3.07
C ILE A 27 -5.60 1.07 1.72
N SER A 28 -6.20 2.25 1.54
CA SER A 28 -5.94 3.09 0.37
C SER A 28 -4.84 4.09 0.67
N VAL A 29 -3.84 4.18 -0.20
CA VAL A 29 -2.71 5.08 -0.08
C VAL A 29 -2.63 5.95 -1.32
N TYR A 30 -2.62 7.26 -1.14
CA TYR A 30 -2.29 8.20 -2.19
C TYR A 30 -0.77 8.40 -2.26
N VAL A 31 -0.20 8.24 -3.44
CA VAL A 31 1.23 8.42 -3.69
C VAL A 31 1.42 9.61 -4.62
N SER A 32 2.29 10.53 -4.25
CA SER A 32 2.69 11.65 -5.10
C SER A 32 4.19 11.95 -5.04
N GLY A 33 4.73 12.63 -6.03
CA GLY A 33 6.14 13.08 -6.04
C GLY A 33 6.95 12.44 -7.16
N THR A 34 8.25 12.23 -6.95
CA THR A 34 9.15 11.61 -7.94
C THR A 34 9.51 10.20 -7.50
N TYR A 35 9.31 9.20 -8.38
CA TYR A 35 9.70 7.82 -8.11
C TYR A 35 11.22 7.67 -8.04
N GLU A 36 11.67 6.94 -7.03
CA GLU A 36 13.07 6.59 -6.78
C GLU A 36 13.15 5.10 -6.42
N THR A 37 13.81 4.31 -7.27
CA THR A 37 14.00 2.87 -7.15
C THR A 37 14.78 2.49 -5.90
N ALA A 38 15.67 3.36 -5.42
CA ALA A 38 16.48 3.13 -4.22
C ALA A 38 15.64 3.12 -2.93
N THR A 39 14.66 4.02 -2.84
CA THR A 39 13.84 4.20 -1.63
C THR A 39 12.48 3.50 -1.76
N LYS A 40 11.89 3.52 -2.96
CA LYS A 40 10.53 3.06 -3.30
C LYS A 40 9.45 3.69 -2.41
N PRO A 41 8.21 3.81 -2.90
CA PRO A 41 7.08 4.16 -2.05
C PRO A 41 6.96 3.20 -0.86
N SER A 42 6.76 3.75 0.34
CA SER A 42 6.56 2.96 1.54
C SER A 42 5.63 3.64 2.54
N PHE A 43 4.86 2.86 3.31
CA PHE A 43 4.00 3.39 4.38
C PHE A 43 3.96 2.44 5.59
N SER A 44 3.70 3.00 6.78
CA SER A 44 3.55 2.25 8.02
C SER A 44 2.10 1.79 8.20
N VAL A 45 1.87 0.47 8.24
CA VAL A 45 0.56 -0.13 8.53
C VAL A 45 0.15 0.15 9.98
N LEU A 46 1.11 0.11 10.92
CA LEU A 46 0.83 0.38 12.33
C LEU A 46 0.31 1.81 12.53
N THR A 47 0.96 2.79 11.92
CA THR A 47 0.55 4.20 12.00
C THR A 47 -0.82 4.42 11.33
N ALA A 48 -1.05 3.76 10.19
CA ALA A 48 -2.35 3.76 9.51
C ALA A 48 -3.47 3.27 10.44
N LEU A 49 -3.25 2.16 11.14
CA LEU A 49 -4.19 1.58 12.08
C LEU A 49 -4.43 2.46 13.31
N GLN A 50 -3.37 3.02 13.90
CA GLN A 50 -3.44 3.91 15.07
C GLN A 50 -4.22 5.20 14.81
N THR A 51 -4.21 5.69 13.57
CA THR A 51 -4.98 6.88 13.18
C THR A 51 -6.49 6.60 13.18
N ARG A 52 -6.88 5.33 12.95
CA ARG A 52 -8.30 4.95 12.81
C ARG A 52 -8.89 4.30 14.05
N TYR A 53 -8.08 3.56 14.81
CA TYR A 53 -8.50 2.77 15.95
C TYR A 53 -7.64 3.09 17.17
N GLU A 54 -8.30 3.42 18.27
CA GLU A 54 -7.65 3.68 19.54
C GLU A 54 -7.06 2.39 20.15
N GLY A 55 -6.00 2.56 20.95
CA GLY A 55 -5.39 1.47 21.71
C GLY A 55 -4.43 0.56 20.94
N ILE A 56 -4.32 0.65 19.61
CA ILE A 56 -3.41 -0.19 18.82
C ILE A 56 -1.94 0.15 19.11
N SER A 57 -1.18 -0.83 19.59
CA SER A 57 0.25 -0.68 19.94
C SER A 57 1.20 -1.51 19.08
N ALA A 58 0.72 -2.58 18.44
CA ALA A 58 1.49 -3.42 17.54
C ALA A 58 0.62 -4.01 16.43
N CYS A 59 1.18 -4.18 15.22
CA CYS A 59 0.67 -5.11 14.22
C CYS A 59 1.83 -5.91 13.61
N THR A 60 1.64 -7.23 13.52
CA THR A 60 2.52 -8.09 12.70
C THR A 60 1.85 -8.35 11.36
N VAL A 61 2.41 -7.82 10.28
CA VAL A 61 1.90 -8.01 8.92
C VAL A 61 2.29 -9.41 8.43
N GLN A 62 1.31 -10.29 8.23
CA GLN A 62 1.52 -11.63 7.69
C GLN A 62 1.56 -11.66 6.16
N ARG A 63 0.71 -10.85 5.53
CA ARG A 63 0.57 -10.83 4.08
C ARG A 63 0.04 -9.47 3.64
N VAL A 64 0.49 -9.06 2.46
CA VAL A 64 -0.04 -7.91 1.73
C VAL A 64 -0.36 -8.35 0.31
N ALA A 65 -1.48 -7.88 -0.22
CA ALA A 65 -1.82 -7.95 -1.64
C ALA A 65 -2.20 -6.55 -2.13
N VAL A 66 -1.82 -6.20 -3.35
CA VAL A 66 -2.20 -4.92 -3.95
C VAL A 66 -3.44 -5.12 -4.82
N LEU A 67 -4.54 -4.46 -4.48
CA LEU A 67 -5.71 -4.31 -5.33
C LEU A 67 -5.55 -2.95 -6.04
N ARG A 68 -5.57 -2.91 -7.37
CA ARG A 68 -5.21 -1.68 -8.13
C ARG A 68 -6.34 -0.65 -8.08
N ASP A 69 -6.06 0.66 -8.20
CA ASP A 69 -5.91 1.31 -9.51
C ASP A 69 -5.12 2.63 -9.45
N TYR A 70 -4.10 2.81 -10.30
CA TYR A 70 -3.29 4.04 -10.37
C TYR A 70 -3.57 4.77 -11.69
N ARG A 71 -3.93 6.06 -11.66
CA ARG A 71 -4.06 6.90 -12.87
C ARG A 71 -3.58 8.34 -12.64
N VAL A 72 -2.72 8.80 -13.55
CA VAL A 72 -2.14 10.15 -13.63
C VAL A 72 -3.18 11.15 -14.17
N THR A 73 -3.27 12.36 -13.61
CA THR A 73 -4.07 13.51 -14.13
C THR A 73 -3.13 14.72 -14.30
N ALA A 74 -3.25 15.76 -15.15
CA ALA A 74 -4.37 16.49 -15.75
C ALA A 74 -4.08 16.92 -17.23
N SER A 75 -3.48 16.02 -18.02
CA SER A 75 -3.22 16.19 -19.47
C SER A 75 -3.97 15.15 -20.33
N GLY A 76 -4.87 14.38 -19.72
CA GLY A 76 -5.78 13.45 -20.41
C GLY A 76 -5.26 12.03 -20.67
N THR A 77 -4.02 11.68 -20.33
CA THR A 77 -3.52 10.31 -20.56
C THR A 77 -3.66 9.44 -19.31
N GLU A 78 -4.71 8.62 -19.29
CA GLU A 78 -4.97 7.64 -18.25
C GLU A 78 -4.01 6.44 -18.37
N THR A 79 -2.90 6.47 -17.63
CA THR A 79 -2.06 5.28 -17.52
C THR A 79 -2.54 4.46 -16.34
N VAL A 80 -3.18 3.32 -16.61
CA VAL A 80 -3.44 2.29 -15.61
C VAL A 80 -2.15 1.52 -15.39
N TYR A 81 -1.59 1.63 -14.20
CA TYR A 81 -0.53 0.72 -13.79
C TYR A 81 -1.25 -0.46 -13.12
N THR A 82 -0.95 -1.73 -13.45
CA THR A 82 -1.43 -2.92 -12.71
C THR A 82 -0.27 -3.60 -11.95
N ALA A 83 -0.41 -3.94 -10.67
CA ALA A 83 0.64 -4.49 -9.80
C ALA A 83 0.07 -5.73 -9.18
N PRO A 84 -0.41 -6.67 -10.00
CA PRO A 84 -0.48 -8.03 -9.51
C PRO A 84 0.92 -8.52 -9.05
N THR A 85 2.00 -7.79 -9.35
CA THR A 85 3.39 -8.16 -9.12
C THR A 85 4.27 -7.07 -8.49
N ALA A 86 3.72 -6.06 -7.80
CA ALA A 86 4.59 -5.17 -7.03
C ALA A 86 5.45 -6.06 -6.12
N GLN A 87 6.78 -5.96 -6.26
CA GLN A 87 7.67 -6.60 -5.29
C GLN A 87 7.44 -5.89 -3.96
N LEU A 88 6.66 -6.56 -3.11
CA LEU A 88 6.36 -6.12 -1.77
C LEU A 88 7.47 -6.62 -0.86
N SER A 89 8.19 -5.69 -0.25
CA SER A 89 9.05 -6.01 0.88
C SER A 89 8.31 -5.67 2.16
N LEU A 90 8.25 -6.65 3.06
CA LEU A 90 7.66 -6.49 4.39
C LEU A 90 8.81 -6.38 5.39
N SER A 91 9.00 -5.18 5.93
CA SER A 91 9.75 -4.98 7.17
C SER A 91 8.73 -4.61 8.22
N THR A 92 8.32 -5.55 9.07
CA THR A 92 7.24 -5.33 10.05
C THR A 92 7.42 -4.01 10.82
N PRO A 93 6.45 -3.04 10.81
CA PRO A 93 5.13 -2.99 10.15
C PRO A 93 5.06 -2.04 8.91
N THR A 94 6.16 -1.79 8.23
CA THR A 94 6.27 -0.99 7.01
C THR A 94 6.10 -1.85 5.76
N VAL A 95 5.33 -1.32 4.81
CA VAL A 95 5.17 -1.89 3.46
C VAL A 95 5.94 -1.03 2.48
N THR A 96 6.85 -1.62 1.73
CA THR A 96 7.54 -0.98 0.60
C THR A 96 7.11 -1.67 -0.69
N PHE A 97 6.77 -0.91 -1.73
CA PHE A 97 6.22 -1.45 -2.97
C PHE A 97 6.83 -0.85 -4.23
N ARG A 98 7.09 -1.70 -5.23
CA ARG A 98 7.53 -1.34 -6.57
C ARG A 98 6.36 -0.88 -7.45
N VAL A 99 6.57 0.10 -8.32
CA VAL A 99 5.56 0.57 -9.30
C VAL A 99 5.97 0.15 -10.71
N ASP A 100 5.08 -0.61 -11.37
CA ASP A 100 5.31 -1.20 -12.69
C ASP A 100 4.40 -0.61 -13.76
N SER A 101 4.98 -0.23 -14.91
CA SER A 101 4.26 0.17 -16.13
C SER A 101 3.93 -1.03 -17.03
N GLY A 102 2.87 -0.89 -17.83
CA GLY A 102 2.51 -1.83 -18.90
C GLY A 102 1.98 -3.20 -18.44
N ALA A 103 1.89 -3.45 -17.14
CA ALA A 103 1.28 -4.67 -16.62
C ALA A 103 -0.21 -4.73 -16.96
N THR A 104 -0.67 -5.88 -17.44
CA THR A 104 -2.10 -6.22 -17.59
C THR A 104 -2.38 -7.56 -16.91
N GLY A 105 -3.62 -7.76 -16.46
CA GLY A 105 -4.13 -8.92 -15.72
C GLY A 105 -3.17 -10.10 -15.49
N GLY A 106 -2.52 -10.13 -14.32
CA GLY A 106 -1.67 -11.25 -13.89
C GLY A 106 -0.24 -11.26 -14.42
N ALA A 107 0.17 -10.31 -15.27
CA ALA A 107 1.55 -10.20 -15.77
C ALA A 107 2.44 -9.27 -14.93
N THR A 108 3.75 -9.56 -14.92
CA THR A 108 4.79 -8.65 -14.41
C THR A 108 5.00 -7.49 -15.37
N GLY A 109 4.88 -6.26 -14.89
CA GLY A 109 5.26 -5.08 -15.68
C GLY A 109 6.74 -4.71 -15.54
N THR A 110 7.16 -3.66 -16.23
CA THR A 110 8.51 -3.09 -16.09
C THR A 110 8.50 -2.01 -15.03
N GLU A 111 9.45 -2.04 -14.09
CA GLU A 111 9.60 -0.98 -13.09
C GLU A 111 9.70 0.36 -13.82
N ILE A 112 8.93 1.34 -13.37
CA ILE A 112 9.04 2.68 -13.94
C ILE A 112 10.42 3.26 -13.66
N SER A 113 10.93 4.09 -14.58
CA SER A 113 12.23 4.73 -14.42
C SER A 113 12.25 5.69 -13.22
N ASP A 114 13.42 5.85 -12.61
CA ASP A 114 13.69 6.95 -11.70
C ASP A 114 13.33 8.29 -12.34
N GLY A 115 12.83 9.23 -11.54
CA GLY A 115 12.40 10.53 -12.04
C GLY A 115 10.95 10.56 -12.52
N THR A 116 10.27 9.41 -12.66
CA THR A 116 8.87 9.36 -13.06
C THR A 116 7.99 10.09 -12.03
N SER A 117 7.19 11.05 -12.50
CA SER A 117 6.24 11.75 -11.63
C SER A 117 5.09 10.82 -11.25
N LEU A 118 4.81 10.75 -9.96
CA LEU A 118 3.69 10.02 -9.41
C LEU A 118 2.58 10.92 -8.88
N ALA A 119 1.34 10.51 -9.12
CA ALA A 119 0.11 11.04 -8.54
C ALA A 119 -1.02 10.01 -8.75
N GLY A 120 -1.42 9.30 -7.70
CA GLY A 120 -2.48 8.29 -7.81
C GLY A 120 -2.72 7.50 -6.54
N TYR A 121 -3.77 6.67 -6.57
CA TYR A 121 -4.14 5.80 -5.45
C TYR A 121 -3.60 4.38 -5.66
N PHE A 122 -3.37 3.69 -4.55
CA PHE A 122 -3.07 2.27 -4.49
C PHE A 122 -3.87 1.67 -3.34
N VAL A 123 -4.51 0.52 -3.56
CA VAL A 123 -5.27 -0.18 -2.53
C VAL A 123 -4.50 -1.43 -2.11
N PHE A 124 -4.39 -1.64 -0.80
CA PHE A 124 -3.68 -2.77 -0.21
C PHE A 124 -4.63 -3.58 0.66
N LEU A 125 -4.67 -4.88 0.45
CA LEU A 125 -5.19 -5.85 1.41
C LEU A 125 -4.06 -6.28 2.33
N VAL A 126 -4.22 -6.09 3.63
CA VAL A 126 -3.21 -6.41 4.64
C VAL A 126 -3.81 -7.34 5.68
N THR A 127 -3.14 -8.44 6.01
CA THR A 127 -3.52 -9.30 7.15
C THR A 127 -2.56 -9.12 8.33
N CYS A 128 -3.08 -8.73 9.50
CA CYS A 128 -2.33 -8.62 10.75
C CYS A 128 -2.62 -9.82 11.67
N SER A 129 -1.61 -10.51 12.21
CA SER A 129 -1.79 -11.66 13.14
C SER A 129 -1.88 -11.29 14.62
N SER A 130 -1.27 -10.17 15.01
CA SER A 130 -1.39 -9.64 16.36
C SER A 130 -1.80 -8.18 16.25
N VAL A 131 -2.84 -7.79 16.97
CA VAL A 131 -3.20 -6.37 17.16
C VAL A 131 -3.38 -6.21 18.65
N THR A 132 -2.33 -5.78 19.34
CA THR A 132 -2.36 -5.61 20.79
C THR A 132 -2.92 -4.23 21.10
N GLY A 133 -4.13 -4.17 21.63
CA GLY A 133 -4.83 -2.91 21.86
C GLY A 133 -6.35 -3.04 21.88
N GLY A 134 -6.91 -3.03 23.09
CA GLY A 134 -8.34 -3.19 23.40
C GLY A 134 -8.55 -3.45 24.89
#